data_AF-A0A3M9N281-F1
#
_entry.id   AF-A0A3M9N281-F1
#
_cell.length_a   1.000
_cell.length_b   1.000
_cell.length_c   1.000
_cell.angle_alpha   90.00
_cell.angle_beta   90.00
_cell.angle_gamma   90.00
#
_symmetry.space_group_name_H-M   'P 1'
#
loop_
_entity.id
_entity.type
_entity.pdbx_description
1 polymer ?
#
loop_
_entity_poly.entity_id
_entity_poly.type
_entity_poly.pdbx_seq_one_letter_code
_entity_poly.pdbx_strand_id
1 'polypeptide(L)' 'MARSQNSFIKKQLEQKRLKKKKDKEERKQERKENSSGGNLEDMIMYVDENGNFSSTPPEKKKEEK' A
#
# COMPACT_ATOMS: atom_id res chain seq x y z
N MET A 1 -9.87 -23.11 -46.39
CA MET A 1 -10.65 -22.86 -45.17
C MET A 1 -10.17 -21.56 -44.54
N ALA A 2 -11.00 -20.52 -44.49
CA ALA A 2 -10.65 -19.26 -43.83
C ALA A 2 -10.54 -19.50 -42.31
N ARG A 3 -9.35 -19.31 -41.72
CA ARG A 3 -9.13 -19.39 -40.27
C ARG A 3 -10.08 -18.41 -39.57
N SER A 4 -10.84 -18.86 -38.57
CA SER A 4 -11.83 -18.00 -37.91
C SER A 4 -11.16 -16.84 -37.16
N GLN A 5 -11.26 -15.62 -37.69
CA GLN A 5 -10.82 -14.37 -37.03
C GLN A 5 -11.34 -14.24 -35.59
N ASN A 6 -12.48 -14.85 -35.27
CA ASN A 6 -13.08 -14.87 -33.94
C ASN A 6 -12.17 -15.48 -32.86
N SER A 7 -11.40 -16.52 -33.18
CA SER A 7 -10.48 -17.15 -32.23
C SER A 7 -9.30 -16.24 -31.86
N PHE A 8 -8.77 -15.52 -32.85
CA PHE A 8 -7.70 -14.55 -32.66
C PHE A 8 -8.14 -13.38 -31.78
N ILE A 9 -9.32 -12.83 -32.03
CA ILE A 9 -9.88 -11.72 -31.24
C ILE A 9 -10.09 -12.15 -29.78
N LYS A 10 -10.63 -13.35 -29.54
CA LYS A 10 -10.80 -13.91 -28.19
C LYS A 10 -9.48 -14.03 -27.45
N LYS A 11 -8.44 -14.58 -28.10
CA LYS A 11 -7.10 -14.70 -27.52
C LYS A 11 -6.47 -13.35 -27.18
N GLN A 12 -6.63 -12.35 -28.05
CA GLN A 12 -6.16 -10.98 -27.79
C GLN A 12 -6.87 -10.32 -26.60
N LEU A 13 -8.19 -10.51 -26.48
CA LEU A 13 -8.95 -9.97 -25.35
C LEU A 13 -8.54 -10.62 -24.02
N GLU A 14 -8.32 -11.93 -24.02
CA GLU A 14 -7.85 -12.68 -22.85
C GLU A 14 -6.46 -12.22 -22.41
N GLN A 15 -5.52 -12.06 -23.36
CA GLN A 15 -4.18 -11.53 -23.08
C GLN A 15 -4.24 -10.13 -22.45
N LYS A 16 -5.09 -9.24 -22.98
CA LYS A 16 -5.31 -7.90 -22.39
C LYS A 16 -5.86 -7.97 -20.98
N ARG A 17 -6.78 -8.90 -20.69
CA ARG A 17 -7.33 -9.11 -19.34
C ARG A 17 -6.27 -9.62 -18.37
N LEU A 18 -5.45 -10.59 -18.80
CA LEU A 18 -4.35 -11.12 -18.00
C LEU A 18 -3.32 -10.05 -17.68
N LYS A 19 -2.90 -9.24 -18.67
CA LYS A 19 -1.99 -8.13 -18.45
C LYS A 19 -2.55 -7.13 -17.43
N LYS A 20 -3.80 -6.70 -17.59
CA LYS A 20 -4.46 -5.79 -16.63
C LYS A 20 -4.57 -6.37 -15.22
N LYS A 21 -4.69 -7.69 -15.06
CA LYS A 21 -4.69 -8.33 -13.73
C LYS A 21 -3.30 -8.29 -13.11
N LYS A 22 -2.26 -8.65 -13.86
CA LYS A 22 -0.86 -8.56 -13.42
C LYS A 22 -0.48 -7.14 -13.02
N ASP A 23 -0.75 -6.15 -13.87
CA ASP A 23 -0.45 -4.74 -13.58
C ASP A 23 -1.17 -4.25 -12.30
N LYS A 24 -2.38 -4.76 -12.03
CA LYS A 24 -3.12 -4.44 -10.79
C LYS A 24 -2.54 -5.12 -9.56
N GLU A 25 -2.10 -6.36 -9.69
CA GLU A 25 -1.45 -7.12 -8.62
C GLU A 25 -0.11 -6.51 -8.26
N GLU A 26 0.72 -6.17 -9.25
CA GLU A 26 1.98 -5.45 -9.08
C GLU A 26 1.75 -4.11 -8.39
N ARG A 27 0.81 -3.28 -8.89
CA ARG A 27 0.48 -2.00 -8.23
C ARG A 27 -0.04 -2.18 -6.79
N LYS A 28 -0.70 -3.30 -6.48
CA LYS A 28 -1.14 -3.60 -5.11
C LYS A 28 0.03 -4.00 -4.23
N GLN A 29 0.98 -4.77 -4.75
CA GLN A 29 2.22 -5.14 -4.05
C GLN A 29 3.08 -3.92 -3.80
N GLU A 30 3.31 -3.09 -4.81
CA GLU A 30 4.03 -1.81 -4.68
C GLU A 30 3.41 -0.91 -3.60
N ARG A 31 2.08 -0.79 -3.56
CA ARG A 31 1.41 -0.02 -2.48
C ARG A 31 1.62 -0.62 -1.11
N LYS A 32 1.67 -1.96 -0.99
CA LYS A 32 1.86 -2.65 0.27
C LYS A 32 3.30 -2.57 0.76
N GLU A 33 4.26 -2.64 -0.16
CA GLU A 33 5.69 -2.51 0.15
C GLU A 33 6.06 -1.06 0.47
N ASN A 34 5.49 -0.09 -0.26
CA ASN A 34 5.71 1.33 -0.01
C ASN A 34 4.80 1.92 1.07
N SER A 35 3.83 1.16 1.60
CA SER A 35 3.05 1.61 2.77
C SER A 35 3.89 1.41 4.04
N SER A 36 4.91 2.25 4.23
CA SER A 36 5.71 2.32 5.45
C SER A 36 4.95 2.95 6.64
N GLY A 37 3.62 3.07 6.58
CA GLY A 37 2.84 3.90 7.50
C GLY A 37 1.49 3.29 7.87
N GLY A 38 1.43 1.95 7.96
CA GLY A 38 0.21 1.23 8.34
C GLY A 38 0.20 0.76 9.80
N ASN A 39 1.34 0.82 10.51
CA ASN A 39 1.38 0.44 11.91
C ASN A 39 0.88 1.61 12.76
N LEU A 40 0.08 1.29 13.78
CA LEU A 40 -0.47 2.28 14.72
C LEU A 40 0.64 3.11 15.38
N GLU A 41 1.81 2.51 15.59
CA GLU A 41 2.99 3.14 16.19
C GLU A 41 3.58 4.24 15.31
N ASP A 42 3.57 4.08 13.97
CA ASP A 42 4.10 5.08 13.04
C ASP A 42 3.15 6.29 12.86
N MET A 43 1.89 6.14 13.27
CA MET A 43 0.87 7.19 13.25
C MET A 43 0.79 7.97 14.56
N ILE A 44 1.35 7.43 15.65
CA ILE A 44 1.42 8.11 16.94
C ILE A 44 2.69 8.98 16.95
N MET A 45 2.50 10.29 16.89
CA MET A 45 3.58 11.25 17.02
C MET A 45 3.51 11.91 18.40
N TYR A 46 4.60 11.84 19.16
CA TYR A 46 4.69 12.49 20.46
C TYR A 46 5.15 13.93 20.28
N VAL A 47 4.52 14.83 21.02
CA VAL A 47 4.80 16.27 21.01
C VAL A 47 5.34 16.65 22.38
N ASP A 48 6.46 17.38 22.42
CA ASP A 48 7.06 17.89 23.65
C ASP A 48 6.36 19.18 24.15
N GLU A 49 6.71 19.65 25.34
CA GLU A 49 6.14 20.87 25.96
C GLU A 49 6.42 22.15 25.14
N ASN A 50 7.35 22.09 24.18
CA ASN A 50 7.73 23.19 23.29
C ASN A 50 7.13 23.05 21.88
N GLY A 51 6.29 22.04 21.64
CA GLY A 51 5.65 21.80 20.35
C GLY A 51 6.51 21.10 19.30
N ASN A 52 7.68 20.56 19.66
CA ASN A 52 8.51 19.78 18.76
C ASN A 52 8.11 18.30 18.76
N PHE A 53 8.28 17.66 17.60
CA PHE A 53 8.02 16.23 17.43
C PHE A 53 9.20 15.41 17.99
N SER A 54 8.90 14.46 18.87
CA SER A 54 9.88 13.54 19.44
C SER A 54 9.50 12.09 19.14
N SER A 55 10.51 11.24 18.89
CA SER A 55 10.32 9.79 18.70
C SER A 55 10.20 9.03 20.02
N THR A 56 10.47 9.69 21.15
CA THR A 56 10.41 9.07 22.48
C THR A 56 9.03 9.30 23.11
N PRO A 57 8.35 8.26 23.61
CA PRO A 57 7.13 8.42 24.39
C PRO A 57 7.36 9.38 25.57
N PRO A 58 6.40 10.25 25.92
CA PRO A 58 6.53 11.14 27.06
C PRO A 58 6.67 10.31 28.33
N GLU A 59 7.66 10.65 29.17
CA GLU A 59 7.82 10.03 30.47
C GLU A 59 6.54 10.25 31.29
N LYS A 60 5.96 9.16 31.79
CA LYS A 60 4.81 9.22 32.70
C LYS A 60 5.26 9.96 33.96
N LYS A 61 4.93 11.25 34.08
CA LYS A 61 5.11 12.00 35.32
C LYS A 61 4.42 11.18 36.42
N LYS A 62 5.23 10.61 37.32
CA LYS A 62 4.71 9.93 38.51
C LYS A 62 3.95 11.00 39.28
N GLU A 63 2.63 10.88 39.34
CA GLU A 63 1.84 11.66 40.28
C GLU A 63 2.31 11.26 41.68
N GLU A 64 3.13 12.11 42.29
CA GLU A 64 3.46 12.03 43.70
C GLU A 64 2.15 12.22 44.48
N LYS A 65 1.68 11.12 45.08
CA LYS A 65 0.72 11.14 46.17
C LYS A 65 1.45 11.30 47.48
#